data_AF-A0AAV4G6R7-F1
#
_entry.id   AF-A0AAV4G6R7-F1
#
_cell.length_a   1.000
_cell.length_b   1.000
_cell.length_c   1.000
_cell.angle_alpha   90.00
_cell.angle_beta   90.00
_cell.angle_gamma   90.00
#
_symmetry.space_group_name_H-M   'P 1'
#
loop_
_entity.id
_entity.type
_entity.pdbx_description
1 polymer ?
#
loop_
_entity_poly.entity_id
_entity_poly.type
_entity_poly.pdbx_seq_one_letter_code
_entity_poly.pdbx_strand_id
1 'polypeptide(L)' 'MTNLCREAALGPIRSIPFDKMETITPDQVRPIQLADFEQALLQVRASVSHKDLELYTQWNQTYGSFGL' A
#
# COMPACT_ATOMS: atom_id res chain seq x y z
N MET A 1 2.71 -4.50 -2.24
CA MET A 1 1.58 -4.64 -1.30
C MET A 1 1.94 -4.30 0.14
N THR A 2 3.03 -4.83 0.71
CA THR A 2 3.41 -4.54 2.12
C THR A 2 3.48 -3.05 2.49
N ASN A 3 4.06 -2.23 1.62
CA ASN A 3 4.17 -0.79 1.87
C ASN A 3 2.81 -0.09 1.87
N LEU A 4 1.88 -0.54 1.01
CA LEU A 4 0.50 -0.02 0.99
C LEU A 4 -0.22 -0.33 2.30
N CYS A 5 -0.16 -1.58 2.77
CA CYS A 5 -0.79 -1.97 4.03
C CYS A 5 -0.18 -1.25 5.23
N ARG A 6 1.15 -1.05 5.23
CA ARG A 6 1.84 -0.30 6.30
C ARG A 6 1.37 1.15 6.33
N GLU A 7 1.23 1.78 5.17
CA GLU A 7 0.78 3.18 5.09
C GLU A 7 -0.69 3.32 5.51
N ALA A 8 -1.57 2.41 5.08
CA ALA A 8 -2.97 2.38 5.52
C ALA A 8 -3.10 2.17 7.04
N ALA A 9 -2.23 1.35 7.64
CA ALA A 9 -2.22 1.13 9.08
C ALA A 9 -1.84 2.38 9.91
N LEU A 10 -1.17 3.36 9.31
CA LEU A 10 -0.88 4.65 9.95
C LEU A 10 -2.05 5.64 9.82
N GLY A 11 -3.03 5.37 8.96
CA GLY A 11 -4.23 6.19 8.78
C GLY A 11 -5.01 6.41 10.09
N PRO A 12 -5.35 5.37 10.86
CA PRO A 12 -5.97 5.50 12.18
C PRO A 12 -5.14 6.36 13.14
N ILE A 13 -3.82 6.14 13.21
CA ILE A 13 -2.92 6.87 14.11
C ILE A 13 -2.89 8.36 13.78
N ARG A 14 -2.79 8.72 12.49
CA ARG A 14 -2.77 10.13 12.04
C ARG A 14 -4.12 10.83 12.19
N SER A 15 -5.21 10.08 12.37
CA SER A 15 -6.55 10.65 12.60
C SER A 15 -6.83 11.04 14.06
N ILE A 16 -5.92 10.68 14.99
CA ILE A 16 -6.04 11.01 16.41
C ILE A 16 -5.67 12.49 16.61
N PRO A 17 -6.53 13.30 17.27
CA PRO A 17 -6.19 14.66 17.66
C PRO A 17 -4.92 14.73 18.53
N PHE A 18 -4.07 15.71 18.30
CA PHE A 18 -2.78 15.86 19.00
C PHE A 18 -2.92 15.91 20.52
N ASP A 19 -3.97 16.57 21.04
CA ASP A 19 -4.29 16.68 22.47
C ASP A 19 -4.64 15.34 23.13
N LYS A 20 -5.01 14.33 22.33
CA LYS A 20 -5.35 12.98 22.79
C LYS A 20 -4.24 11.96 22.58
N MET A 21 -3.14 12.34 21.90
CA MET A 21 -2.10 11.40 21.50
C MET A 21 -1.32 10.81 22.69
N GLU A 22 -1.19 11.54 23.80
CA GLU A 22 -0.53 11.05 25.02
C GLU A 22 -1.41 10.12 25.87
N THR A 23 -2.74 10.20 25.74
CA THR A 23 -3.69 9.55 26.66
C THR A 23 -4.49 8.41 26.02
N ILE A 24 -4.49 8.32 24.68
CA ILE A 24 -5.22 7.29 23.95
C ILE A 24 -4.68 5.89 24.26
N THR A 25 -5.58 4.93 24.46
CA THR A 25 -5.21 3.51 24.58
C THR A 25 -5.33 2.78 23.25
N PRO A 26 -4.64 1.64 23.04
CA PRO A 26 -4.71 0.89 21.78
C PRO A 26 -6.13 0.51 21.37
N ASP A 27 -7.00 0.15 22.33
CA ASP A 27 -8.39 -0.25 22.07
C ASP A 27 -9.28 0.91 21.59
N GLN A 28 -8.85 2.15 21.79
CA GLN A 28 -9.54 3.36 21.33
C GLN A 28 -9.13 3.77 19.92
N VAL A 29 -8.07 3.16 19.36
CA VAL A 29 -7.68 3.39 17.97
C VAL A 29 -8.70 2.73 17.06
N ARG A 30 -9.30 3.52 16.16
CA ARG A 30 -10.28 3.00 15.22
C ARG A 30 -9.67 1.90 14.33
N PRO A 31 -10.47 0.93 13.85
CA PRO A 31 -9.99 -0.02 12.86
C PRO A 31 -9.62 0.66 11.54
N ILE A 32 -8.76 -0.02 10.78
CA ILE A 32 -8.42 0.36 9.40
C ILE A 32 -9.67 0.23 8.52
N GLN A 33 -9.90 1.21 7.66
CA GLN A 33 -11.03 1.27 6.74
C GLN A 33 -10.54 1.40 5.29
N LEU A 34 -11.45 1.22 4.32
CA LEU A 34 -11.13 1.38 2.89
C LEU A 34 -10.53 2.76 2.59
N ALA A 35 -11.05 3.82 3.22
CA ALA A 35 -10.54 5.18 3.07
C ALA A 35 -9.05 5.31 3.41
N ASP A 36 -8.53 4.51 4.35
CA ASP A 36 -7.10 4.51 4.67
C ASP A 36 -6.26 3.96 3.52
N PHE A 37 -6.78 2.97 2.80
CA PHE A 37 -6.14 2.44 1.59
C PHE A 37 -6.21 3.41 0.42
N GLU A 38 -7.34 4.10 0.24
CA GLU A 38 -7.48 5.14 -0.77
C GLU A 38 -6.45 6.26 -0.55
N GLN A 39 -6.28 6.71 0.69
CA GLN A 39 -5.24 7.68 1.03
C GLN A 39 -3.83 7.12 0.88
N ALA A 40 -3.60 5.87 1.29
CA ALA A 40 -2.31 5.22 1.16
C ALA A 40 -1.87 5.03 -0.31
N LEU A 41 -2.82 4.82 -1.23
CA LEU A 41 -2.56 4.73 -2.67
C LEU A 41 -2.03 6.05 -3.27
N LEU A 42 -2.34 7.19 -2.66
CA LEU A 42 -1.80 8.48 -3.09
C LEU A 42 -0.31 8.63 -2.74
N GLN A 43 0.15 7.93 -1.70
CA GLN A 43 1.54 7.98 -1.21
C GLN A 43 2.40 6.84 -1.76
N VAL A 44 1.83 5.63 -1.86
CA VAL A 44 2.56 4.42 -2.27
C VAL A 44 2.40 4.21 -3.77
N ARG A 45 3.51 4.33 -4.51
CA ARG A 45 3.55 4.08 -5.96
C ARG A 45 3.88 2.64 -6.29
N ALA A 46 3.42 2.18 -7.45
CA ALA A 46 3.87 0.91 -8.02
C ALA A 46 5.40 0.93 -8.20
N SER A 47 6.07 -0.15 -7.78
CA SER A 47 7.53 -0.24 -7.82
C SER A 47 8.08 -0.66 -9.19
N VAL A 48 7.20 -1.11 -10.08
CA VAL A 48 7.54 -1.57 -11.43
C VAL A 48 6.71 -0.76 -12.41
N SER A 49 7.37 -0.23 -13.44
CA SER A 49 6.69 0.56 -14.46
C SER A 49 6.02 -0.35 -15.50
N HIS A 50 5.06 0.20 -16.25
CA HIS A 50 4.47 -0.52 -17.40
C HIS A 50 5.52 -0.92 -18.45
N LYS A 51 6.53 -0.08 -18.68
CA LYS A 51 7.62 -0.37 -19.61
C LYS A 51 8.45 -1.58 -19.18
N ASP A 52 8.73 -1.71 -17.89
CA ASP A 52 9.45 -2.88 -17.37
C ASP A 52 8.60 -4.15 -17.51
N LEU A 53 7.29 -4.05 -17.30
CA LEU A 53 6.37 -5.18 -17.52
C LEU A 53 6.32 -5.62 -18.98
N GLU A 54 6.35 -4.69 -19.94
CA GLU A 54 6.45 -4.99 -21.37
C GLU A 54 7.74 -5.76 -21.68
N LEU A 55 8.86 -5.32 -21.13
CA LEU A 55 10.15 -6.01 -21.29
C LEU A 55 10.10 -7.44 -20.75
N TYR A 56 9.57 -7.64 -19.55
CA TYR A 56 9.42 -8.99 -18.97
C TYR A 56 8.49 -9.87 -19.79
N THR A 57 7.43 -9.30 -20.36
CA THR A 57 6.49 -10.03 -21.21
C THR A 57 7.14 -10.47 -22.51
N GLN A 58 7.86 -9.58 -23.20
CA GLN A 58 8.58 -9.90 -24.44
C GLN A 58 9.68 -10.96 -24.20
N TRP A 59 10.40 -10.83 -23.09
CA TRP A 59 11.40 -11.80 -22.71
C TRP A 59 10.78 -13.19 -22.48
N ASN A 60 9.66 -13.25 -21.74
CA ASN A 60 8.95 -14.50 -21.50
C ASN A 60 8.39 -15.13 -22.78
N GLN A 61 7.94 -14.32 -23.75
CA GLN A 61 7.51 -14.84 -25.07
C GLN A 61 8.67 -15.46 -25.86
N THR A 62 9.88 -14.93 -25.73
CA THR A 62 11.04 -15.35 -26.53
C THR A 62 11.77 -16.53 -25.90
N TYR A 63 11.90 -16.56 -24.57
CA TYR A 63 12.75 -17.50 -23.84
C TYR A 63 12.02 -18.25 -22.71
N GLY A 64 10.73 -17.97 -22.48
CA GLY A 64 9.97 -18.55 -21.39
C GLY A 64 9.71 -20.04 -21.58
N SER A 65 9.64 -20.75 -20.46
CA SER A 65 9.39 -22.19 -20.42
C SER A 65 7.93 -22.59 -20.52
N PHE A 66 7.01 -21.64 -20.31
CA PHE A 66 5.57 -21.83 -20.43
C PHE A 66 5.01 -20.77 -21.37
N GLY A 67 4.66 -21.19 -22.59
CA GLY A 67 3.79 -20.42 -23.47
C GLY A 67 2.35 -20.48 -22.96
N LEU A 68 1.61 -19.38 -23.11
CA LEU A 68 0.15 -19.40 -22.98
C LEU A 68 -0.47 -20.41 -23.94
#